data_AF-A0A6C1QJK0-F1
#
_entry.id   AF-A0A6C1QJK0-F1
#
_cell.length_a   1.000
_cell.length_b   1.000
_cell.length_c   1.000
_cell.angle_alpha   90.00
_cell.angle_beta   90.00
_cell.angle_gamma   90.00
#
_symmetry.space_group_name_H-M   'P 1'
#
loop_
_entity.id
_entity.type
_entity.pdbx_description
1 polymer ?
#
loop_
_entity_poly.entity_id
_entity_poly.type
_entity_poly.pdbx_seq_one_letter_code
_entity_poly.pdbx_strand_id
1 'polypeptide(L)'
;MRKKIQLLSIQALIFSMIFLASCSSESEEIESVITKTWKLEQITDQETGETIEALEDEFLSILNTEENIFNLSFPALDLALSGSWTMVNDTLILLPELDDLALEIDSVMYEASKGDAFILFFHQGELIAQQSGDKLTGKERPMFFTVDELSEDDLIISDDKFTYNLKYVPAEITTFAFGITNIIRGLFGMIVLIGIAWIFSANRRAVSWKVVGIGLSIQVLIAFGILQVPAIQYFFEIVGSVFVGILDFTKAGTEFLFGGFLDTETYGFIFAFQVLPTIVFFSALTSLLFYLGIIQKIVYGLAWLMTKAMKLSGAESLSVAGNIFLGQTESPLMIKAYLPDMTKSEILLVMTGGMATLAGGVLAAYISFLGGDDPVQRLIFAKHLLAASIMAAPGAVVVTKILYPQTEEIDETMEISKDRIGSNVLDAISNGTGEGLRLAANVAAMLLVFIAFIAMFNFIVGWVGDWTNLNPRIAEITNGQYQQLSLQFILGYTFAPIMWLIGVSLPDITLVGRLLGEKIIMTEFIGYVSLAELKELNAFADPKSIIMATYMLCGFANFASIGIQIGGIGSLAPTRRVLLSQFGMRALLGGTLAGLMSATIVGMILG
;
A
#
# COMPACT_ATOMS: atom_id res chain seq x y z
N MET A 1 -65.24 16.81 7.04
CA MET A 1 -64.28 16.90 8.18
C MET A 1 -63.18 15.84 8.11
N ARG A 2 -63.47 14.53 7.96
CA ARG A 2 -62.43 13.47 7.92
C ARG A 2 -61.32 13.64 6.86
N LYS A 3 -61.65 14.08 5.63
CA LYS A 3 -60.64 14.35 4.58
C LYS A 3 -59.74 15.58 4.84
N LYS A 4 -60.21 16.57 5.61
CA LYS A 4 -59.41 17.75 5.96
C LYS A 4 -58.43 17.47 7.11
N ILE A 5 -58.79 16.54 8.01
CA ILE A 5 -57.94 16.10 9.13
C ILE A 5 -56.83 15.14 8.64
N GLN A 6 -57.09 14.33 7.62
CA GLN A 6 -56.08 13.49 6.96
C GLN A 6 -55.04 14.31 6.16
N LEU A 7 -55.44 15.42 5.53
CA LEU A 7 -54.48 16.26 4.80
C LEU A 7 -53.55 17.03 5.74
N LEU A 8 -54.08 17.52 6.87
CA LEU A 8 -53.29 18.23 7.90
C LEU A 8 -52.32 17.31 8.66
N SER A 9 -52.67 16.03 8.85
CA SER A 9 -51.77 15.04 9.49
C SER A 9 -50.68 14.55 8.54
N ILE A 10 -50.96 14.45 7.24
CA ILE A 10 -49.94 14.11 6.23
C ILE A 10 -48.98 15.28 5.99
N GLN A 11 -49.48 16.52 5.95
CA GLN A 11 -48.59 17.70 5.87
C GLN A 11 -47.72 17.86 7.11
N ALA A 12 -48.23 17.58 8.32
CA ALA A 12 -47.41 17.60 9.54
C ALA A 12 -46.36 16.47 9.58
N LEU A 13 -46.69 15.27 9.06
CA LEU A 13 -45.73 14.17 8.97
C LEU A 13 -44.62 14.46 7.95
N ILE A 14 -44.98 15.01 6.78
CA ILE A 14 -44.02 15.40 5.74
C ILE A 14 -43.14 16.56 6.23
N PHE A 15 -43.69 17.54 6.95
CA PHE A 15 -42.90 18.62 7.54
C PHE A 15 -41.96 18.10 8.66
N SER A 16 -42.37 17.10 9.44
CA SER A 16 -41.50 16.45 10.44
C SER A 16 -40.43 15.55 9.82
N MET A 17 -40.72 14.87 8.71
CA MET A 17 -39.73 14.07 7.98
C MET A 17 -38.72 14.93 7.22
N ILE A 18 -39.14 16.10 6.70
CA ILE A 18 -38.21 17.06 6.09
C ILE A 18 -37.33 17.71 7.16
N PHE A 19 -37.86 18.01 8.35
CA PHE A 19 -37.04 18.49 9.48
C PHE A 19 -36.09 17.42 10.04
N LEU A 20 -36.51 16.15 10.12
CA LEU A 20 -35.65 15.04 10.56
C LEU A 20 -34.58 14.69 9.52
N ALA A 21 -34.89 14.73 8.22
CA ALA A 21 -33.92 14.50 7.16
C ALA A 21 -32.95 15.68 6.97
N SER A 22 -33.40 16.91 7.22
CA SER A 22 -32.53 18.09 7.22
C SER A 22 -31.61 18.13 8.44
N CYS A 23 -32.06 17.61 9.59
CA CYS A 23 -31.22 17.52 10.79
C CYS A 23 -30.20 16.37 10.70
N SER A 24 -30.53 15.27 10.02
CA SER A 24 -29.58 14.16 9.79
C SER A 24 -28.58 14.48 8.68
N SER A 25 -28.98 15.22 7.63
CA SER A 25 -28.05 15.61 6.56
C SER A 25 -27.00 16.63 7.03
N GLU A 26 -27.39 17.55 7.92
CA GLU A 26 -26.48 18.57 8.48
C GLU A 26 -25.47 17.92 9.44
N SER A 27 -25.88 16.92 10.25
CA SER A 27 -24.96 16.17 11.10
C SER A 27 -24.02 15.26 10.31
N GLU A 28 -24.50 14.61 9.24
CA GLU A 28 -23.67 13.75 8.37
C GLU A 28 -22.63 14.57 7.58
N GLU A 29 -22.98 15.78 7.11
CA GLU A 29 -22.06 16.68 6.42
C GLU A 29 -20.96 17.18 7.38
N ILE A 30 -21.31 17.58 8.60
CA ILE A 30 -20.37 17.98 9.65
C ILE A 30 -19.44 16.81 10.05
N GLU A 31 -20.00 15.61 10.24
CA GLU A 31 -19.21 14.42 10.58
C GLU A 31 -18.23 14.06 9.47
N SER A 32 -18.59 14.21 8.19
CA SER A 32 -17.69 13.95 7.06
C SER A 32 -16.52 14.95 6.98
N VAL A 33 -16.75 16.20 7.39
CA VAL A 33 -15.73 17.26 7.31
C VAL A 33 -14.80 17.22 8.53
N ILE A 34 -15.31 16.91 9.73
CA ILE A 34 -14.53 16.83 10.96
C ILE A 34 -13.60 15.61 11.01
N THR A 35 -13.93 14.53 10.26
CA THR A 35 -13.16 13.28 10.25
C THR A 35 -11.90 13.37 9.39
N LYS A 36 -10.91 14.08 9.90
CA LYS A 36 -9.61 14.35 9.27
C LYS A 36 -8.51 14.34 10.33
N THR A 37 -7.27 14.47 9.88
CA THR A 37 -6.14 14.81 10.75
C THR A 37 -5.91 16.32 10.71
N TRP A 38 -6.02 16.92 11.87
CA TRP A 38 -5.91 18.36 12.10
C TRP A 38 -4.61 18.66 12.83
N LYS A 39 -3.76 19.52 12.28
CA LYS A 39 -2.54 20.01 12.94
C LYS A 39 -2.87 21.27 13.72
N LEU A 40 -2.47 21.31 14.98
CA LEU A 40 -2.61 22.51 15.80
C LEU A 40 -1.61 23.57 15.31
N GLU A 41 -2.09 24.79 15.03
CA GLU A 41 -1.23 25.93 14.70
C GLU A 41 -0.98 26.80 15.93
N GLN A 42 -2.02 27.02 16.73
CA GLN A 42 -1.98 27.97 17.83
C GLN A 42 -3.02 27.65 18.91
N ILE A 43 -2.64 27.86 20.17
CA ILE A 43 -3.53 27.84 21.32
C ILE A 43 -3.66 29.27 21.85
N THR A 44 -4.89 29.74 22.05
CA THR A 44 -5.19 31.06 22.64
C THR A 44 -5.84 30.87 24.00
N ASP A 45 -5.28 31.49 25.03
CA ASP A 45 -5.92 31.56 26.35
C ASP A 45 -7.07 32.58 26.33
N GLN A 46 -8.28 32.16 26.70
CA GLN A 46 -9.47 32.99 26.60
C GLN A 46 -9.55 34.10 27.65
N GLU A 47 -8.90 33.94 28.82
CA GLU A 47 -8.93 34.95 29.89
C GLU A 47 -7.91 36.08 29.66
N THR A 48 -6.74 35.73 29.12
CA THR A 48 -5.61 36.65 28.96
C THR A 48 -5.42 37.14 27.53
N GLY A 49 -5.92 36.40 26.54
CA GLY A 49 -5.67 36.64 25.12
C GLY A 49 -4.23 36.31 24.67
N GLU A 50 -3.42 35.71 25.54
CA GLU A 50 -2.09 35.24 25.18
C GLU A 50 -2.18 34.05 24.24
N THR A 51 -1.28 34.02 23.26
CA THR A 51 -1.23 32.98 22.24
C THR A 51 0.09 32.24 22.29
N ILE A 52 0.00 30.91 22.23
CA ILE A 52 1.14 29.99 22.18
C ILE A 52 1.12 29.34 20.80
N GLU A 53 2.20 29.49 20.04
CA GLU A 53 2.38 28.75 18.78
C GLU A 53 2.63 27.27 19.09
N ALA A 54 1.97 26.39 18.34
CA ALA A 54 2.08 24.95 18.47
C ALA A 54 3.41 24.41 17.91
N LEU A 55 3.89 23.29 18.45
CA LEU A 55 5.08 22.58 17.96
C LEU A 55 4.78 21.83 16.64
N GLU A 56 5.82 21.40 15.91
CA GLU A 56 5.65 20.79 14.57
C GLU A 56 4.81 19.49 14.57
N ASP A 57 4.73 18.79 15.71
CA ASP A 57 4.13 17.46 15.88
C ASP A 57 2.81 17.44 16.70
N GLU A 58 2.12 18.59 16.82
CA GLU A 58 0.86 18.68 17.58
C GLU A 58 -0.36 18.44 16.69
N PHE A 59 -1.17 17.42 16.99
CA PHE A 59 -2.29 17.03 16.13
C PHE A 59 -3.49 16.46 16.89
N LEU A 60 -4.65 16.52 16.23
CA LEU A 60 -5.90 15.84 16.57
C LEU A 60 -6.39 15.10 15.33
N SER A 61 -6.45 13.78 15.40
CA SER A 61 -7.00 12.91 14.36
C SER A 61 -8.36 12.38 14.80
N ILE A 62 -9.38 12.58 13.97
CA ILE A 62 -10.75 12.13 14.20
C ILE A 62 -11.13 11.19 13.06
N LEU A 63 -11.49 9.94 13.37
CA LEU A 63 -11.75 8.88 12.40
C LEU A 63 -13.16 8.32 12.57
N ASN A 64 -13.96 8.32 11.49
CA ASN A 64 -15.25 7.64 11.45
C ASN A 64 -15.00 6.16 11.15
N THR A 65 -15.14 5.30 12.16
CA THR A 65 -14.97 3.84 12.07
C THR A 65 -16.13 3.18 12.83
N GLU A 66 -16.26 1.85 12.83
CA GLU A 66 -17.33 1.18 13.63
C GLU A 66 -17.31 1.58 15.13
N GLU A 67 -16.17 2.06 15.64
CA GLU A 67 -15.97 2.48 17.03
C GLU A 67 -15.72 4.01 17.20
N ASN A 68 -15.74 4.80 16.11
CA ASN A 68 -15.47 6.25 16.10
C ASN A 68 -14.22 6.65 16.90
N ILE A 69 -13.03 6.52 16.34
CA ILE A 69 -11.76 6.63 17.09
C ILE A 69 -11.14 8.03 16.94
N PHE A 70 -10.56 8.57 18.02
CA PHE A 70 -9.70 9.76 17.95
C PHE A 70 -8.29 9.48 18.49
N ASN A 71 -7.32 10.24 18.00
CA ASN A 71 -5.96 10.32 18.55
C ASN A 71 -5.58 11.80 18.73
N LEU A 72 -5.16 12.18 19.92
CA LEU A 72 -4.78 13.55 20.27
C LEU A 72 -3.37 13.56 20.87
N SER A 73 -2.51 14.47 20.40
CA SER A 73 -1.15 14.66 20.90
C SER A 73 -0.81 16.15 20.91
N PHE A 74 -0.88 16.78 22.09
CA PHE A 74 -0.45 18.15 22.37
C PHE A 74 0.68 18.16 23.43
N PRO A 75 1.94 17.90 23.03
CA PRO A 75 3.11 17.97 23.90
C PRO A 75 3.26 19.27 24.71
N ALA A 76 2.87 20.43 24.16
CA ALA A 76 2.88 21.70 24.89
C ALA A 76 2.00 21.70 26.16
N LEU A 77 1.01 20.81 26.21
CA LEU A 77 0.06 20.63 27.31
C LEU A 77 0.24 19.31 28.08
N ASP A 78 1.29 18.53 27.76
CA ASP A 78 1.53 17.19 28.31
C ASP A 78 0.32 16.24 28.13
N LEU A 79 -0.36 16.37 26.97
CA LEU A 79 -1.62 15.68 26.68
C LEU A 79 -1.45 14.74 25.47
N ALA A 80 -1.55 13.42 25.67
CA ALA A 80 -1.45 12.42 24.61
C ALA A 80 -2.45 11.29 24.85
N LEU A 81 -3.59 11.31 24.15
CA LEU A 81 -4.78 10.49 24.45
C LEU A 81 -5.32 9.82 23.19
N SER A 82 -5.93 8.65 23.36
CA SER A 82 -6.70 7.97 22.30
C SER A 82 -7.99 7.39 22.88
N GLY A 83 -9.01 7.20 22.06
CA GLY A 83 -10.27 6.62 22.49
C GLY A 83 -11.37 6.82 21.46
N SER A 84 -12.63 6.86 21.92
CA SER A 84 -13.78 7.07 21.04
C SER A 84 -14.22 8.54 20.99
N TRP A 85 -14.90 8.97 19.94
CA TRP A 85 -15.47 10.31 19.85
C TRP A 85 -16.95 10.25 19.45
N THR A 86 -17.67 11.31 19.79
CA THR A 86 -19.03 11.53 19.32
C THR A 86 -19.27 13.03 19.15
N MET A 87 -20.08 13.38 18.15
CA MET A 87 -20.58 14.74 17.99
C MET A 87 -22.01 14.82 18.52
N VAL A 88 -22.32 15.89 19.25
CA VAL A 88 -23.69 16.21 19.68
C VAL A 88 -23.92 17.69 19.41
N ASN A 89 -24.66 18.01 18.35
CA ASN A 89 -24.77 19.36 17.81
C ASN A 89 -23.37 19.93 17.48
N ASP A 90 -23.03 21.13 17.96
CA ASP A 90 -21.73 21.78 17.75
C ASP A 90 -20.69 21.40 18.84
N THR A 91 -20.91 20.30 19.56
CA THR A 91 -20.00 19.86 20.63
C THR A 91 -19.31 18.56 20.25
N LEU A 92 -17.98 18.63 20.10
CA LEU A 92 -17.09 17.48 19.94
C LEU A 92 -16.78 16.89 21.31
N ILE A 93 -17.14 15.62 21.50
CA ILE A 93 -16.92 14.89 22.74
C ILE A 93 -15.87 13.81 22.46
N LEU A 94 -14.71 13.91 23.11
CA LEU A 94 -13.66 12.89 23.07
C LEU A 94 -13.75 12.05 24.35
N LEU A 95 -13.82 10.73 24.21
CA LEU A 95 -13.99 9.73 25.26
C LEU A 95 -12.73 8.84 25.28
N PRO A 96 -11.70 9.19 26.06
CA PRO A 96 -10.45 8.45 26.08
C PRO A 96 -10.65 7.01 26.59
N GLU A 97 -9.94 6.06 26.00
CA GLU A 97 -9.96 4.66 26.37
C GLU A 97 -8.70 4.31 27.18
N LEU A 98 -8.84 3.48 28.22
CA LEU A 98 -7.75 3.14 29.11
C LEU A 98 -6.86 2.05 28.51
N ASP A 99 -5.56 2.32 28.39
CA ASP A 99 -4.54 1.27 28.40
C ASP A 99 -4.41 0.69 29.81
N ASP A 100 -4.84 -0.56 29.96
CA ASP A 100 -4.50 -1.54 30.98
C ASP A 100 -4.00 -0.99 32.34
N LEU A 101 -4.93 -0.73 33.26
CA LEU A 101 -4.61 -0.41 34.64
C LEU A 101 -5.36 -1.39 35.57
N ALA A 102 -4.62 -2.38 36.08
CA ALA A 102 -5.02 -3.16 37.25
C ALA A 102 -5.16 -2.23 38.46
N LEU A 103 -6.30 -1.54 38.57
CA LEU A 103 -6.61 -0.62 39.66
C LEU A 103 -7.07 -1.41 40.88
N GLU A 104 -6.34 -1.28 41.99
CA GLU A 104 -6.82 -1.75 43.30
C GLU A 104 -7.95 -0.83 43.78
N ILE A 105 -9.19 -1.31 43.80
CA ILE A 105 -10.32 -0.55 44.34
C ILE A 105 -10.29 -0.64 45.86
N ASP A 106 -10.23 0.49 46.56
CA ASP A 106 -10.27 0.53 48.03
C ASP A 106 -11.66 0.87 48.59
N SER A 107 -12.48 1.58 47.81
CA SER A 107 -13.80 2.02 48.23
C SER A 107 -14.74 2.26 47.03
N VAL A 108 -16.04 2.08 47.28
CA VAL A 108 -17.10 2.19 46.27
C VAL A 108 -18.25 3.01 46.83
N MET A 109 -18.81 3.93 46.05
CA MET A 109 -19.97 4.76 46.41
C MET A 109 -21.10 4.56 45.42
N TYR A 110 -22.34 4.49 45.91
CA TYR A 110 -23.53 4.42 45.07
C TYR A 110 -24.25 5.78 45.11
N GLU A 111 -24.48 6.36 43.94
CA GLU A 111 -25.19 7.65 43.80
C GLU A 111 -26.38 7.49 42.85
N ALA A 112 -27.54 8.00 43.27
CA ALA A 112 -28.75 7.99 42.45
C ALA A 112 -29.31 9.41 42.35
N SER A 113 -29.32 9.97 41.14
CA SER A 113 -29.81 11.32 40.87
C SER A 113 -30.68 11.34 39.60
N LYS A 114 -31.91 11.87 39.72
CA LYS A 114 -32.86 12.13 38.61
C LYS A 114 -32.99 11.03 37.53
N GLY A 115 -33.00 9.75 37.94
CA GLY A 115 -33.31 8.63 37.05
C GLY A 115 -32.11 7.81 36.64
N ASP A 116 -30.89 8.29 36.90
CA ASP A 116 -29.66 7.57 36.62
C ASP A 116 -29.02 7.09 37.94
N ALA A 117 -28.54 5.85 37.91
CA ALA A 117 -27.89 5.17 39.03
C ALA A 117 -26.44 4.88 38.67
N PHE A 118 -25.52 5.34 39.52
CA PHE A 118 -24.09 5.24 39.29
C PHE A 118 -23.41 4.49 40.43
N ILE A 119 -22.44 3.67 40.07
CA ILE A 119 -21.47 3.07 41.00
C ILE A 119 -20.13 3.75 40.75
N LEU A 120 -19.58 4.39 41.77
CA LEU A 120 -18.33 5.14 41.73
C LEU A 120 -17.24 4.33 42.42
N PHE A 121 -16.10 4.12 41.77
CA PHE A 121 -14.96 3.37 42.29
C PHE A 121 -13.83 4.32 42.67
N PHE A 122 -13.21 4.09 43.83
CA PHE A 122 -12.15 4.93 44.38
C PHE A 122 -10.89 4.13 44.75
N HIS A 123 -9.74 4.80 44.69
CA HIS A 123 -8.46 4.35 45.27
C HIS A 123 -7.79 5.54 45.97
N GLN A 124 -7.39 5.36 47.24
CA GLN A 124 -6.79 6.40 48.09
C GLN A 124 -7.61 7.69 48.19
N GLY A 125 -8.95 7.58 48.11
CA GLY A 125 -9.86 8.71 48.16
C GLY A 125 -10.03 9.47 46.85
N GLU A 126 -9.40 9.03 45.75
CA GLU A 126 -9.63 9.57 44.41
C GLU A 126 -10.59 8.69 43.61
N LEU A 127 -11.53 9.31 42.88
CA LEU A 127 -12.43 8.61 41.96
C LEU A 127 -11.63 8.12 40.75
N ILE A 128 -11.63 6.81 40.51
CA ILE A 128 -10.86 6.16 39.44
C ILE A 128 -11.74 5.60 38.32
N ALA A 129 -13.00 5.26 38.60
CA ALA A 129 -13.96 4.82 37.59
C ALA A 129 -15.42 5.06 38.01
N GLN A 130 -16.33 5.09 37.05
CA GLN A 130 -17.77 5.18 37.25
C GLN A 130 -18.48 4.13 36.39
N GLN A 131 -19.50 3.48 36.93
CA GLN A 131 -20.34 2.53 36.21
C GLN A 131 -21.78 3.03 36.16
N SER A 132 -22.34 3.08 34.95
CA SER A 132 -23.76 3.34 34.67
C SER A 132 -24.33 2.19 33.85
N GLY A 133 -25.25 1.41 34.44
CA GLY A 133 -25.67 0.13 33.85
C GLY A 133 -24.49 -0.84 33.70
N ASP A 134 -24.26 -1.35 32.49
CA ASP A 134 -23.18 -2.29 32.18
C ASP A 134 -21.88 -1.60 31.72
N LYS A 135 -21.86 -0.27 31.59
CA LYS A 135 -20.70 0.49 31.10
C LYS A 135 -19.86 1.04 32.25
N LEU A 136 -18.55 0.80 32.20
CA LEU A 136 -17.52 1.33 33.12
C LEU A 136 -16.69 2.41 32.40
N THR A 137 -16.53 3.59 32.99
CA THR A 137 -15.77 4.73 32.45
C THR A 137 -14.67 5.17 33.44
N GLY A 138 -13.42 5.33 32.97
CA GLY A 138 -12.25 5.67 33.80
C GLY A 138 -12.03 7.18 33.99
N LYS A 139 -11.05 7.56 34.84
CA LYS A 139 -10.62 8.95 35.07
C LYS A 139 -9.70 9.49 33.96
N GLU A 140 -10.15 9.41 32.72
CA GLU A 140 -10.00 10.54 31.83
C GLU A 140 -11.40 11.02 31.49
N ARG A 141 -11.68 12.25 31.92
CA ARG A 141 -13.02 12.81 31.73
C ARG A 141 -13.26 12.95 30.24
N PRO A 142 -14.50 12.77 29.77
CA PRO A 142 -14.87 13.18 28.43
C PRO A 142 -14.40 14.62 28.23
N MET A 143 -13.61 14.87 27.19
CA MET A 143 -13.23 16.22 26.81
C MET A 143 -14.32 16.79 25.95
N PHE A 144 -14.80 17.98 26.30
CA PHE A 144 -15.86 18.67 25.59
C PHE A 144 -15.25 19.88 24.90
N PHE A 145 -15.39 19.92 23.59
CA PHE A 145 -14.98 21.06 22.79
C PHE A 145 -16.18 21.61 22.03
N THR A 146 -16.35 22.93 22.07
CA THR A 146 -17.28 23.63 21.19
C THR A 146 -16.60 23.83 19.86
N VAL A 147 -17.25 23.44 18.76
CA VAL A 147 -16.76 23.68 17.40
C VAL A 147 -17.18 25.10 17.02
N ASP A 148 -16.22 26.03 17.06
CA ASP A 148 -16.46 27.45 16.76
C ASP A 148 -16.47 27.70 15.25
N GLU A 149 -15.62 26.98 14.50
CA GLU A 149 -15.54 27.03 13.04
C GLU A 149 -15.13 25.66 12.49
N LEU A 150 -15.82 25.20 11.44
CA LEU A 150 -15.49 23.97 10.71
C LEU A 150 -15.59 24.24 9.21
N SER A 151 -14.46 24.14 8.50
CA SER A 151 -14.37 24.27 7.05
C SER A 151 -13.58 23.10 6.44
N GLU A 152 -13.35 23.11 5.11
CA GLU A 152 -12.52 22.07 4.49
C GLU A 152 -11.07 22.08 4.99
N ASP A 153 -10.55 23.25 5.37
CA ASP A 153 -9.13 23.48 5.68
C ASP A 153 -8.87 23.90 7.13
N ASP A 154 -9.88 24.41 7.84
CA ASP A 154 -9.74 24.98 9.19
C ASP A 154 -10.74 24.34 10.16
N LEU A 155 -10.26 24.02 11.37
CA LEU A 155 -11.06 23.58 12.51
C LEU A 155 -10.67 24.43 13.72
N ILE A 156 -11.61 25.22 14.23
CA ILE A 156 -11.44 25.97 15.48
C ILE A 156 -12.34 25.32 16.53
N ILE A 157 -11.70 24.84 17.61
CA ILE A 157 -12.40 24.26 18.74
C ILE A 157 -12.04 24.99 20.03
N SER A 158 -12.97 25.08 20.98
CA SER A 158 -12.73 25.72 22.27
C SER A 158 -13.21 24.89 23.45
N ASP A 159 -12.49 24.97 24.56
CA ASP A 159 -12.94 24.52 25.87
C ASP A 159 -13.17 25.71 26.81
N ASP A 160 -13.37 25.46 28.11
CA ASP A 160 -13.62 26.49 29.12
C ASP A 160 -12.44 27.49 29.30
N LYS A 161 -11.25 27.20 28.76
CA LYS A 161 -10.02 27.96 29.01
C LYS A 161 -9.28 28.38 27.74
N PHE A 162 -9.31 27.55 26.70
CA PHE A 162 -8.47 27.67 25.53
C PHE A 162 -9.28 27.61 24.24
N THR A 163 -8.80 28.31 23.23
CA THR A 163 -9.23 28.17 21.83
C THR A 163 -8.08 27.57 21.04
N TYR A 164 -8.35 26.49 20.32
CA TYR A 164 -7.41 25.71 19.54
C TYR A 164 -7.69 25.99 18.06
N ASN A 165 -6.71 26.55 17.36
CA ASN A 165 -6.77 26.75 15.91
C ASN A 165 -6.05 25.59 15.24
N LEU A 166 -6.79 24.73 14.55
CA LEU A 166 -6.24 23.61 13.82
C LEU A 166 -6.45 23.76 12.31
N LYS A 167 -5.48 23.28 11.54
CA LYS A 167 -5.58 23.19 10.08
C LYS A 167 -5.59 21.76 9.61
N TYR A 168 -6.38 21.51 8.57
CA TYR A 168 -6.34 20.25 7.88
C TYR A 168 -4.95 20.04 7.31
N VAL A 169 -4.33 18.92 7.69
CA VAL A 169 -3.13 18.45 7.04
C VAL A 169 -3.58 17.26 6.20
N PRO A 170 -3.69 17.41 4.86
CA PRO A 170 -3.75 16.24 4.01
C PRO A 170 -2.56 15.35 4.36
N ALA A 171 -2.66 14.04 4.14
CA ALA A 171 -1.54 13.12 4.28
C ALA A 171 -0.46 13.44 3.22
N GLU A 172 0.12 14.64 3.28
CA GLU A 172 1.33 15.03 2.63
C GLU A 172 2.45 14.57 3.52
N ILE A 173 3.21 13.65 2.95
CA ILE A 173 4.64 13.51 3.10
C ILE A 173 5.24 14.81 3.69
N THR A 174 5.54 14.75 4.98
CA THR A 174 6.43 15.68 5.64
C THR A 174 7.68 15.85 4.77
N THR A 175 8.20 17.07 4.72
CA THR A 175 9.50 17.36 4.12
C THR A 175 10.53 16.38 4.68
N PHE A 176 10.84 15.34 3.92
CA PHE A 176 11.74 14.29 4.38
C PHE A 176 13.12 14.89 4.62
N ALA A 177 13.47 15.09 5.89
CA ALA A 177 14.77 15.59 6.27
C ALA A 177 15.81 14.48 6.07
N PHE A 178 16.90 14.78 5.34
CA PHE A 178 17.99 13.84 5.12
C PHE A 178 18.64 13.42 6.45
N GLY A 179 18.31 12.22 6.93
CA GLY A 179 18.90 11.62 8.11
C GLY A 179 20.20 10.87 7.77
N ILE A 180 21.34 11.32 8.31
CA ILE A 180 22.62 10.61 8.17
C ILE A 180 22.49 9.15 8.66
N THR A 181 21.71 8.94 9.72
CA THR A 181 21.40 7.62 10.27
C THR A 181 20.68 6.72 9.26
N ASN A 182 19.71 7.26 8.53
CA ASN A 182 18.93 6.54 7.52
C ASN A 182 19.77 6.20 6.29
N ILE A 183 20.67 7.09 5.87
CA ILE A 183 21.64 6.81 4.80
C ILE A 183 22.59 5.67 5.21
N ILE A 184 23.18 5.74 6.42
CA ILE A 184 24.10 4.70 6.89
C ILE A 184 23.37 3.34 7.00
N ARG A 185 22.14 3.34 7.53
CA ARG A 185 21.31 2.15 7.65
C ARG A 185 20.96 1.56 6.28
N GLY A 186 20.52 2.37 5.33
CA GLY A 186 20.20 1.89 3.99
C GLY A 186 21.44 1.45 3.19
N LEU A 187 22.59 2.09 3.37
CA LEU A 187 23.86 1.60 2.81
C LEU A 187 24.23 0.24 3.39
N PHE A 188 24.07 0.05 4.70
CA PHE A 188 24.27 -1.25 5.34
C PHE A 188 23.29 -2.29 4.80
N GLY A 189 22.01 -1.95 4.68
CA GLY A 189 20.99 -2.78 4.03
C GLY A 189 21.39 -3.19 2.62
N MET A 190 21.83 -2.24 1.79
CA MET A 190 22.28 -2.50 0.42
C MET A 190 23.48 -3.46 0.37
N ILE A 191 24.46 -3.29 1.27
CA ILE A 191 25.61 -4.20 1.39
C ILE A 191 25.13 -5.62 1.74
N VAL A 192 24.17 -5.75 2.66
CA VAL A 192 23.62 -7.06 3.03
C VAL A 192 22.85 -7.69 1.87
N LEU A 193 22.01 -6.95 1.14
CA LEU A 193 21.27 -7.46 -0.01
C LEU A 193 22.22 -7.95 -1.13
N ILE A 194 23.26 -7.16 -1.44
CA ILE A 194 24.34 -7.56 -2.37
C ILE A 194 25.08 -8.78 -1.84
N GLY A 195 25.35 -8.84 -0.53
CA GLY A 195 25.98 -9.96 0.15
C GLY A 195 25.16 -11.25 0.01
N ILE A 196 23.83 -11.19 0.17
CA ILE A 196 22.93 -12.33 -0.05
C ILE A 196 23.04 -12.80 -1.49
N ALA A 197 22.91 -11.91 -2.48
CA ALA A 197 23.07 -12.26 -3.90
C ALA A 197 24.44 -12.92 -4.17
N TRP A 198 25.51 -12.39 -3.57
CA TRP A 198 26.86 -12.91 -3.72
C TRP A 198 27.06 -14.29 -3.07
N ILE A 199 26.45 -14.54 -1.90
CA ILE A 199 26.48 -15.85 -1.24
C ILE A 199 25.86 -16.92 -2.15
N PHE A 200 24.73 -16.60 -2.79
CA PHE A 200 24.02 -17.51 -3.70
C PHE A 200 24.56 -17.50 -5.15
N SER A 201 25.66 -16.78 -5.41
CA SER A 201 26.28 -16.70 -6.73
C SER A 201 26.84 -18.04 -7.21
N ALA A 202 26.60 -18.37 -8.49
CA ALA A 202 27.17 -19.53 -9.16
C ALA A 202 28.70 -19.40 -9.37
N ASN A 203 29.23 -18.18 -9.50
CA ASN A 203 30.66 -17.93 -9.66
C ASN A 203 31.07 -16.56 -9.10
N ARG A 204 31.35 -16.52 -7.79
CA ARG A 204 31.71 -15.30 -7.05
C ARG A 204 32.90 -14.50 -7.61
N ARG A 205 33.81 -15.17 -8.34
CA ARG A 205 35.02 -14.53 -8.91
C ARG A 205 34.75 -13.85 -10.26
N ALA A 206 33.69 -14.25 -10.96
CA ALA A 206 33.33 -13.70 -12.27
C ALA A 206 32.36 -12.51 -12.19
N VAL A 207 31.95 -12.10 -10.98
CA VAL A 207 31.04 -10.95 -10.79
C VAL A 207 31.68 -9.68 -11.34
N SER A 208 31.01 -9.05 -12.31
CA SER A 208 31.43 -7.76 -12.84
C SER A 208 30.94 -6.63 -11.94
N TRP A 209 31.78 -6.23 -10.98
CA TRP A 209 31.47 -5.12 -10.07
C TRP A 209 31.26 -3.78 -10.79
N LYS A 210 31.78 -3.63 -12.01
CA LYS A 210 31.48 -2.47 -12.86
C LYS A 210 30.00 -2.44 -13.26
N VAL A 211 29.42 -3.58 -13.67
CA VAL A 211 27.99 -3.66 -14.03
C VAL A 211 27.12 -3.44 -12.80
N VAL A 212 27.50 -4.04 -11.66
CA VAL A 212 26.84 -3.82 -10.36
C VAL A 212 26.83 -2.34 -9.99
N GLY A 213 27.99 -1.67 -10.02
CA GLY A 213 28.12 -0.26 -9.69
C GLY A 213 27.29 0.64 -10.61
N ILE A 214 27.34 0.41 -11.93
CA ILE A 214 26.54 1.19 -12.89
C ILE A 214 25.04 0.99 -12.65
N GLY A 215 24.58 -0.24 -12.43
CA GLY A 215 23.17 -0.52 -12.18
C GLY A 215 22.65 0.14 -10.90
N LEU A 216 23.42 0.06 -9.81
CA LEU A 216 23.13 0.76 -8.57
C LEU A 216 23.09 2.28 -8.76
N SER A 217 24.06 2.85 -9.49
CA SER A 217 24.06 4.27 -9.81
C SER A 217 22.81 4.68 -10.60
N ILE A 218 22.39 3.88 -11.59
CA ILE A 218 21.17 4.14 -12.34
C ILE A 218 19.94 4.12 -11.42
N GLN A 219 19.81 3.13 -10.53
CA GLN A 219 18.70 3.09 -9.56
C GLN A 219 18.68 4.32 -8.64
N VAL A 220 19.82 4.70 -8.09
CA VAL A 220 19.94 5.88 -7.21
C VAL A 220 19.62 7.17 -7.97
N LEU A 221 20.10 7.31 -9.21
CA LEU A 221 19.81 8.49 -10.04
C LEU A 221 18.33 8.60 -10.39
N ILE A 222 17.68 7.48 -10.71
CA ILE A 222 16.23 7.45 -10.98
C ILE A 222 15.46 7.80 -9.71
N ALA A 223 15.78 7.17 -8.57
CA ALA A 223 15.11 7.44 -7.31
C ALA A 223 15.27 8.90 -6.88
N PHE A 224 16.50 9.42 -6.90
CA PHE A 224 16.77 10.82 -6.59
C PHE A 224 16.05 11.76 -7.55
N GLY A 225 16.06 11.46 -8.85
CA GLY A 225 15.32 12.24 -9.85
C GLY A 225 13.84 12.33 -9.52
N ILE A 226 13.19 11.20 -9.26
CA ILE A 226 11.75 11.13 -9.01
C ILE A 226 11.37 11.73 -7.65
N LEU A 227 12.24 11.68 -6.65
CA LEU A 227 11.93 12.12 -5.28
C LEU A 227 12.39 13.55 -4.97
N GLN A 228 13.41 14.07 -5.66
CA GLN A 228 14.06 15.34 -5.30
C GLN A 228 14.13 16.35 -6.45
N VAL A 229 13.88 15.95 -7.71
CA VAL A 229 14.00 16.85 -8.88
C VAL A 229 12.60 17.21 -9.40
N PRO A 230 12.14 18.47 -9.22
CA PRO A 230 10.77 18.87 -9.58
C PRO A 230 10.42 18.63 -11.06
N ALA A 231 11.37 18.85 -11.97
CA ALA A 231 11.14 18.60 -13.39
C ALA A 231 10.87 17.12 -13.71
N ILE A 232 11.49 16.20 -12.98
CA ILE A 232 11.29 14.76 -13.15
C ILE A 232 9.99 14.33 -12.45
N GLN A 233 9.71 14.86 -11.25
CA GLN A 233 8.41 14.67 -10.58
C GLN A 233 7.24 15.05 -11.50
N TYR A 234 7.31 16.25 -12.10
CA TYR A 234 6.30 16.73 -13.03
C TYR A 234 6.14 15.82 -14.25
N PHE A 235 7.22 15.29 -14.80
CA PHE A 235 7.15 14.30 -15.88
C PHE A 235 6.41 13.03 -15.45
N PHE A 236 6.73 12.48 -14.27
CA PHE A 236 6.04 11.29 -13.76
C PHE A 236 4.60 11.56 -13.35
N GLU A 237 4.27 12.78 -12.92
CA GLU A 237 2.88 13.21 -12.69
C GLU A 237 2.09 13.24 -14.00
N ILE A 238 2.66 13.78 -15.09
CA ILE A 238 2.00 13.73 -16.41
C ILE A 238 1.72 12.27 -16.80
N VAL A 239 2.72 11.39 -16.68
CA VAL A 239 2.55 9.97 -17.02
C VAL A 239 1.53 9.32 -16.09
N GLY A 240 1.59 9.57 -14.78
CA GLY A 240 0.64 9.09 -13.79
C GLY A 240 -0.80 9.52 -14.09
N SER A 241 -1.01 10.78 -14.43
CA SER A 241 -2.31 11.33 -14.82
C SER A 241 -2.88 10.67 -16.08
N VAL A 242 -2.01 10.27 -17.03
CA VAL A 242 -2.45 9.46 -18.18
C VAL A 242 -2.96 8.09 -17.70
N PHE A 243 -2.26 7.41 -16.79
CA PHE A 243 -2.74 6.14 -16.23
C PHE A 243 -4.06 6.30 -15.48
N VAL A 244 -4.20 7.35 -14.66
CA VAL A 244 -5.44 7.64 -13.92
C VAL A 244 -6.59 7.94 -14.89
N GLY A 245 -6.39 8.78 -15.91
CA GLY A 245 -7.43 9.04 -16.92
C GLY A 245 -7.85 7.79 -17.71
N ILE A 246 -6.93 6.82 -17.89
CA ILE A 246 -7.26 5.53 -18.50
C ILE A 246 -8.11 4.66 -17.55
N LEU A 247 -7.90 4.73 -16.23
CA LEU A 247 -8.79 4.10 -15.24
C LEU A 247 -10.22 4.67 -15.38
N ASP A 248 -10.35 5.98 -15.53
CA ASP A 248 -11.66 6.64 -15.65
C ASP A 248 -12.41 6.22 -16.92
N PHE A 249 -11.71 5.99 -18.03
CA PHE A 249 -12.35 5.43 -19.24
C PHE A 249 -12.87 4.01 -19.03
N THR A 250 -12.20 3.22 -18.19
CA THR A 250 -12.68 1.87 -17.83
C THR A 250 -14.00 1.97 -17.06
N LYS A 251 -14.13 2.96 -16.17
CA LYS A 251 -15.36 3.19 -15.38
C LYS A 251 -16.59 3.33 -16.26
N ALA A 252 -16.50 3.99 -17.42
CA ALA A 252 -17.62 4.10 -18.36
C ALA A 252 -18.07 2.72 -18.91
N GLY A 253 -17.13 1.83 -19.20
CA GLY A 253 -17.43 0.46 -19.64
C GLY A 253 -18.00 -0.40 -18.52
N THR A 254 -17.47 -0.26 -17.32
CA THR A 254 -17.95 -0.97 -16.13
C THR A 254 -19.35 -0.51 -15.73
N GLU A 255 -19.64 0.80 -15.74
CA GLU A 255 -20.96 1.37 -15.46
C GLU A 255 -22.01 0.85 -16.44
N PHE A 256 -21.66 0.76 -17.73
CA PHE A 256 -22.55 0.16 -18.72
C PHE A 256 -22.87 -1.32 -18.44
N LEU A 257 -21.90 -2.09 -17.97
CA LEU A 257 -22.07 -3.54 -17.72
C LEU A 257 -22.75 -3.85 -16.39
N PHE A 258 -22.46 -3.08 -15.34
CA PHE A 258 -22.83 -3.39 -13.95
C PHE A 258 -23.72 -2.32 -13.30
N GLY A 259 -23.87 -1.14 -13.90
CA GLY A 259 -24.76 -0.08 -13.41
C GLY A 259 -24.54 0.28 -11.94
N GLY A 260 -25.64 0.42 -11.19
CA GLY A 260 -25.64 0.82 -9.78
C GLY A 260 -24.90 -0.10 -8.80
N PHE A 261 -24.35 -1.24 -9.22
CA PHE A 261 -23.43 -2.04 -8.37
C PHE A 261 -22.05 -1.38 -8.18
N LEU A 262 -21.79 -0.26 -8.87
CA LEU A 262 -20.61 0.57 -8.63
C LEU A 262 -20.83 1.65 -7.57
N ASP A 263 -22.06 1.81 -7.08
CA ASP A 263 -22.37 2.75 -6.01
C ASP A 263 -21.82 2.26 -4.68
N THR A 264 -20.75 2.90 -4.23
CA THR A 264 -20.06 2.60 -2.98
C THR A 264 -20.89 2.95 -1.75
N GLU A 265 -21.83 3.90 -1.84
CA GLU A 265 -22.71 4.25 -0.73
C GLU A 265 -23.73 3.14 -0.46
N THR A 266 -24.27 2.52 -1.51
CA THR A 266 -25.28 1.47 -1.37
C THR A 266 -24.67 0.09 -1.11
N TYR A 267 -23.57 -0.26 -1.79
CA TYR A 267 -23.05 -1.63 -1.81
C TYR A 267 -21.64 -1.79 -1.23
N GLY A 268 -21.00 -0.68 -0.84
CA GLY A 268 -19.58 -0.67 -0.50
C GLY A 268 -18.68 -0.92 -1.72
N PHE A 269 -17.38 -1.01 -1.45
CA PHE A 269 -16.38 -1.28 -2.49
C PHE A 269 -16.45 -2.74 -2.96
N ILE A 270 -17.02 -2.99 -4.15
CA ILE A 270 -17.03 -4.33 -4.74
C ILE A 270 -15.81 -4.53 -5.65
N PHE A 271 -14.79 -5.18 -5.10
CA PHE A 271 -13.55 -5.53 -5.81
C PHE A 271 -13.79 -6.11 -7.21
N ALA A 272 -14.70 -7.07 -7.34
CA ALA A 272 -14.94 -7.80 -8.58
C ALA A 272 -15.44 -6.91 -9.72
N PHE A 273 -16.16 -5.83 -9.40
CA PHE A 273 -16.70 -4.91 -10.40
C PHE A 273 -15.82 -3.68 -10.58
N GLN A 274 -15.11 -3.23 -9.55
CA GLN A 274 -14.33 -2.00 -9.64
C GLN A 274 -12.89 -2.24 -10.14
N VAL A 275 -12.31 -3.41 -9.89
CA VAL A 275 -10.87 -3.65 -10.14
C VAL A 275 -10.63 -4.60 -11.29
N LEU A 276 -11.37 -5.72 -11.36
CA LEU A 276 -11.14 -6.74 -12.39
C LEU A 276 -11.38 -6.23 -13.83
N PRO A 277 -12.40 -5.39 -14.12
CA PRO A 277 -12.59 -4.87 -15.48
C PRO A 277 -11.41 -4.01 -15.98
N THR A 278 -10.74 -3.32 -15.06
CA THR A 278 -9.52 -2.55 -15.35
C THR A 278 -8.41 -3.42 -15.91
N ILE A 279 -8.22 -4.63 -15.35
CA ILE A 279 -7.26 -5.61 -15.87
C ILE A 279 -7.60 -5.97 -17.32
N VAL A 280 -8.88 -6.26 -17.60
CA VAL A 280 -9.34 -6.63 -18.95
C VAL A 280 -9.08 -5.50 -19.95
N PHE A 281 -9.46 -4.27 -19.58
CA PHE A 281 -9.30 -3.10 -20.43
C PHE A 281 -7.82 -2.79 -20.70
N PHE A 282 -6.98 -2.77 -19.66
CA PHE A 282 -5.56 -2.51 -19.86
C PHE A 282 -4.85 -3.62 -20.64
N SER A 283 -5.25 -4.88 -20.52
CA SER A 283 -4.73 -5.95 -21.38
C SER A 283 -5.08 -5.71 -22.86
N ALA A 284 -6.31 -5.31 -23.15
CA ALA A 284 -6.73 -4.93 -24.50
C ALA A 284 -5.94 -3.72 -25.05
N LEU A 285 -5.77 -2.68 -24.23
CA LEU A 285 -4.99 -1.50 -24.57
C LEU A 285 -3.52 -1.83 -24.81
N THR A 286 -2.91 -2.62 -23.94
CA THR A 286 -1.49 -3.03 -24.06
C THR A 286 -1.27 -3.84 -25.34
N SER A 287 -2.18 -4.77 -25.64
CA SER A 287 -2.16 -5.55 -26.89
C SER A 287 -2.28 -4.63 -28.11
N LEU A 288 -3.17 -3.63 -28.08
CA LEU A 288 -3.29 -2.65 -29.15
C LEU A 288 -2.01 -1.83 -29.33
N LEU A 289 -1.42 -1.31 -28.25
CA LEU A 289 -0.17 -0.53 -28.30
C LEU A 289 0.99 -1.38 -28.81
N PHE A 290 1.00 -2.67 -28.49
CA PHE A 290 1.96 -3.63 -29.04
C PHE A 290 1.73 -3.85 -30.54
N TYR A 291 0.49 -4.07 -30.99
CA TYR A 291 0.19 -4.22 -32.42
C TYR A 291 0.58 -2.98 -33.24
N LEU A 292 0.36 -1.78 -32.68
CA LEU A 292 0.70 -0.50 -33.31
C LEU A 292 2.22 -0.19 -33.33
N GLY A 293 3.05 -0.99 -32.65
CA GLY A 293 4.49 -0.77 -32.63
C GLY A 293 4.95 0.30 -31.61
N ILE A 294 4.07 0.76 -30.72
CA ILE A 294 4.39 1.86 -29.77
C ILE A 294 5.28 1.33 -28.65
N ILE A 295 4.89 0.22 -28.03
CA ILE A 295 5.67 -0.42 -26.96
C ILE A 295 7.08 -0.77 -27.46
N GLN A 296 7.19 -1.32 -28.67
CA GLN A 296 8.46 -1.71 -29.26
C GLN A 296 9.42 -0.52 -29.41
N LYS A 297 8.93 0.66 -29.78
CA LYS A 297 9.78 1.87 -29.90
C LYS A 297 10.31 2.32 -28.54
N ILE A 298 9.46 2.35 -27.52
CA ILE A 298 9.83 2.74 -26.16
C ILE A 298 10.82 1.73 -25.58
N VAL A 299 10.50 0.44 -25.69
CA VAL A 299 11.33 -0.68 -25.22
C VAL A 299 12.69 -0.69 -25.92
N TYR A 300 12.74 -0.43 -27.23
CA TYR A 300 14.00 -0.34 -27.95
C TYR A 300 14.90 0.78 -27.40
N GLY A 301 14.35 1.96 -27.11
CA GLY A 301 15.11 3.07 -26.54
C GLY A 301 15.68 2.75 -25.16
N LEU A 302 14.87 2.17 -24.27
CA LEU A 302 15.30 1.76 -22.94
C LEU A 302 16.30 0.61 -22.98
N ALA A 303 16.07 -0.39 -23.81
CA ALA A 303 16.98 -1.50 -24.02
C ALA A 303 18.33 -1.02 -24.59
N TRP A 304 18.32 -0.06 -25.51
CA TRP A 304 19.55 0.53 -26.04
C TRP A 304 20.36 1.22 -24.94
N LEU A 305 19.68 1.97 -24.07
CA LEU A 305 20.32 2.59 -22.91
C LEU A 305 20.94 1.54 -21.98
N MET A 306 20.20 0.46 -21.68
CA MET A 306 20.69 -0.64 -20.85
C MET A 306 21.87 -1.38 -21.49
N THR A 307 21.79 -1.74 -22.76
CA THR A 307 22.87 -2.38 -23.53
C THR A 307 24.14 -1.54 -23.49
N LYS A 308 24.04 -0.22 -23.73
CA LYS A 308 25.21 0.66 -23.77
C LYS A 308 25.76 1.02 -22.39
N ALA A 309 24.91 1.28 -21.41
CA ALA A 309 25.34 1.63 -20.07
C ALA A 309 25.90 0.41 -19.31
N MET A 310 25.23 -0.73 -19.39
CA MET A 310 25.48 -1.89 -18.53
C MET A 310 26.20 -3.05 -19.23
N LYS A 311 26.51 -2.93 -20.54
CA LYS A 311 27.15 -3.99 -21.35
C LYS A 311 26.39 -5.32 -21.30
N LEU A 312 25.09 -5.24 -21.52
CA LEU A 312 24.20 -6.40 -21.64
C LEU A 312 24.04 -6.80 -23.10
N SER A 313 23.60 -8.03 -23.34
CA SER A 313 23.21 -8.43 -24.70
C SER A 313 21.95 -7.70 -25.16
N GLY A 314 21.75 -7.60 -26.47
CA GLY A 314 20.58 -6.95 -27.02
C GLY A 314 19.27 -7.66 -26.64
N ALA A 315 19.29 -8.99 -26.62
CA ALA A 315 18.12 -9.80 -26.26
C ALA A 315 17.74 -9.66 -24.79
N GLU A 316 18.69 -9.75 -23.85
CA GLU A 316 18.36 -9.63 -22.43
C GLU A 316 17.93 -8.19 -22.07
N SER A 317 18.54 -7.17 -22.69
CA SER A 317 18.11 -5.77 -22.54
C SER A 317 16.69 -5.54 -23.05
N LEU A 318 16.34 -6.08 -24.23
CA LEU A 318 14.99 -5.95 -24.80
C LEU A 318 13.94 -6.59 -23.89
N SER A 319 14.25 -7.75 -23.30
CA SER A 319 13.31 -8.40 -22.38
C SER A 319 13.17 -7.63 -21.07
N VAL A 320 14.27 -7.18 -20.44
CA VAL A 320 14.18 -6.45 -19.18
C VAL A 320 13.51 -5.09 -19.37
N ALA A 321 13.80 -4.37 -20.46
CA ALA A 321 13.10 -3.14 -20.80
C ALA A 321 11.62 -3.38 -21.14
N GLY A 322 11.31 -4.48 -21.82
CA GLY A 322 9.94 -4.91 -22.11
C GLY A 322 9.13 -5.15 -20.84
N ASN A 323 9.76 -5.78 -19.85
CA ASN A 323 9.16 -6.13 -18.55
C ASN A 323 8.72 -4.92 -17.72
N ILE A 324 9.17 -3.70 -18.03
CA ILE A 324 8.68 -2.47 -17.38
C ILE A 324 7.19 -2.22 -17.71
N PHE A 325 6.73 -2.67 -18.88
CA PHE A 325 5.37 -2.44 -19.38
C PHE A 325 4.58 -3.73 -19.58
N LEU A 326 5.27 -4.78 -20.02
CA LEU A 326 4.73 -6.10 -20.31
C LEU A 326 4.99 -7.05 -19.13
N GLY A 327 4.16 -8.08 -18.98
CA GLY A 327 4.38 -9.07 -17.94
C GLY A 327 5.47 -10.07 -18.27
N GLN A 328 5.74 -10.94 -17.30
CA GLN A 328 6.80 -11.95 -17.36
C GLN A 328 6.62 -13.01 -18.45
N THR A 329 5.44 -13.10 -19.06
CA THR A 329 5.13 -14.02 -20.17
C THR A 329 5.10 -13.34 -21.53
N GLU A 330 4.78 -12.05 -21.57
CA GLU A 330 4.63 -11.27 -22.81
C GLU A 330 5.97 -10.66 -23.24
N SER A 331 6.78 -10.17 -22.30
CA SER A 331 8.10 -9.60 -22.63
C SER A 331 9.01 -10.59 -23.38
N PRO A 332 9.14 -11.87 -22.96
CA PRO A 332 9.94 -12.86 -23.68
C PRO A 332 9.48 -13.13 -25.13
N LEU A 333 8.24 -12.78 -25.50
CA LEU A 333 7.76 -12.89 -26.88
C LEU A 333 8.56 -11.97 -27.83
N MET A 334 8.97 -10.79 -27.36
CA MET A 334 9.74 -9.82 -28.16
C MET A 334 11.10 -10.37 -28.59
N ILE A 335 11.63 -11.31 -27.82
CA ILE A 335 12.96 -11.91 -28.00
C ILE A 335 12.87 -13.41 -28.30
N LYS A 336 11.70 -13.91 -28.71
CA LYS A 336 11.42 -15.33 -28.94
C LYS A 336 12.49 -16.01 -29.81
N ALA A 337 12.95 -15.33 -30.85
CA ALA A 337 13.96 -15.85 -31.77
C ALA A 337 15.33 -16.09 -31.11
N TYR A 338 15.65 -15.37 -30.03
CA TYR A 338 16.93 -15.44 -29.34
C TYR A 338 16.94 -16.45 -28.19
N LEU A 339 15.78 -16.72 -27.57
CA LEU A 339 15.67 -17.60 -26.40
C LEU A 339 16.38 -18.98 -26.56
N PRO A 340 16.35 -19.65 -27.72
CA PRO A 340 17.04 -20.92 -27.90
C PRO A 340 18.56 -20.82 -27.79
N ASP A 341 19.16 -19.67 -28.10
CA ASP A 341 20.61 -19.50 -28.22
C ASP A 341 21.23 -18.68 -27.07
N MET A 342 20.39 -18.03 -26.25
CA MET A 342 20.84 -17.30 -25.07
C MET A 342 21.66 -18.16 -24.10
N THR A 343 22.67 -17.52 -23.51
CA THR A 343 23.50 -18.04 -22.44
C THR A 343 22.70 -18.19 -21.14
N LYS A 344 23.27 -18.90 -20.18
CA LYS A 344 22.61 -19.14 -18.89
C LYS A 344 22.40 -17.85 -18.08
N SER A 345 23.35 -16.93 -18.12
CA SER A 345 23.22 -15.64 -17.41
C SER A 345 22.10 -14.79 -18.03
N GLU A 346 22.00 -14.77 -19.36
CA GLU A 346 20.93 -14.06 -20.09
C GLU A 346 19.55 -14.66 -19.79
N ILE A 347 19.39 -15.99 -19.82
CA ILE A 347 18.12 -16.64 -19.47
C ILE A 347 17.73 -16.35 -18.02
N LEU A 348 18.69 -16.38 -17.08
CA LEU A 348 18.39 -16.03 -15.70
C LEU A 348 17.94 -14.56 -15.59
N LEU A 349 18.50 -13.64 -16.38
CA LEU A 349 18.08 -12.24 -16.37
C LEU A 349 16.69 -12.05 -16.96
N VAL A 350 16.34 -12.76 -18.03
CA VAL A 350 14.97 -12.76 -18.58
C VAL A 350 13.96 -13.18 -17.51
N MET A 351 14.26 -14.27 -16.79
CA MET A 351 13.40 -14.76 -15.70
C MET A 351 13.32 -13.78 -14.53
N THR A 352 14.48 -13.31 -14.06
CA THR A 352 14.58 -12.41 -12.91
C THR A 352 13.94 -11.06 -13.20
N GLY A 353 14.16 -10.50 -14.39
CA GLY A 353 13.53 -9.27 -14.86
C GLY A 353 12.00 -9.37 -14.85
N GLY A 354 11.45 -10.48 -15.34
CA GLY A 354 10.01 -10.72 -15.29
C GLY A 354 9.45 -10.82 -13.86
N MET A 355 10.21 -11.36 -12.91
CA MET A 355 9.78 -11.40 -11.50
C MET A 355 10.01 -10.09 -10.74
N ALA A 356 10.93 -9.25 -11.21
CA ALA A 356 11.27 -8.00 -10.54
C ALA A 356 10.28 -6.87 -10.85
N THR A 357 9.61 -6.91 -12.01
CA THR A 357 8.75 -5.82 -12.50
C THR A 357 7.27 -6.21 -12.52
N LEU A 358 6.41 -5.24 -12.87
CA LEU A 358 4.97 -5.42 -13.01
C LEU A 358 4.51 -5.14 -14.45
N ALA A 359 3.46 -5.84 -14.87
CA ALA A 359 2.76 -5.53 -16.11
C ALA A 359 1.86 -4.30 -15.93
N GLY A 360 1.72 -3.49 -16.98
CA GLY A 360 0.81 -2.34 -16.98
C GLY A 360 -0.65 -2.70 -16.68
N GLY A 361 -1.07 -3.92 -17.05
CA GLY A 361 -2.44 -4.43 -16.79
C GLY A 361 -2.81 -4.53 -15.32
N VAL A 362 -1.86 -4.91 -14.46
CA VAL A 362 -2.10 -5.08 -13.03
C VAL A 362 -1.70 -3.85 -12.23
N LEU A 363 -0.80 -3.02 -12.76
CA LEU A 363 -0.40 -1.73 -12.20
C LEU A 363 -1.62 -0.86 -11.87
N ALA A 364 -2.58 -0.82 -12.79
CA ALA A 364 -3.83 -0.09 -12.69
C ALA A 364 -4.70 -0.53 -11.49
N ALA A 365 -4.71 -1.84 -11.19
CA ALA A 365 -5.39 -2.38 -10.01
C ALA A 365 -4.71 -1.92 -8.71
N TYR A 366 -3.38 -1.91 -8.67
CA TYR A 366 -2.62 -1.48 -7.48
C TYR A 366 -2.76 0.01 -7.20
N ILE A 367 -2.82 0.84 -8.24
CA ILE A 367 -3.16 2.26 -8.11
C ILE A 367 -4.54 2.42 -7.45
N SER A 368 -5.50 1.58 -7.86
CA SER A 368 -6.86 1.61 -7.30
C SER A 368 -6.90 1.13 -5.85
N PHE A 369 -6.13 0.08 -5.48
CA PHE A 369 -6.07 -0.40 -4.09
C PHE A 369 -5.50 0.63 -3.13
N LEU A 370 -4.38 1.26 -3.51
CA LEU A 370 -3.68 2.18 -2.61
C LEU A 370 -4.29 3.59 -2.62
N GLY A 371 -4.80 4.01 -3.77
CA GLY A 371 -5.40 5.31 -3.98
C GLY A 371 -6.89 5.40 -3.66
N GLY A 372 -7.60 4.26 -3.52
CA GLY A 372 -9.05 4.26 -3.28
C GLY A 372 -9.78 5.02 -4.39
N ASP A 373 -10.74 5.87 -4.01
CA ASP A 373 -11.43 6.82 -4.91
C ASP A 373 -10.82 8.22 -4.95
N ASP A 374 -9.78 8.48 -4.15
CA ASP A 374 -9.10 9.78 -4.10
C ASP A 374 -8.17 9.97 -5.32
N PRO A 375 -8.44 10.95 -6.21
CA PRO A 375 -7.61 11.22 -7.38
C PRO A 375 -6.17 11.61 -7.04
N VAL A 376 -5.94 12.31 -5.93
CA VAL A 376 -4.61 12.75 -5.48
C VAL A 376 -3.79 11.55 -5.04
N GLN A 377 -4.37 10.68 -4.20
CA GLN A 377 -3.71 9.45 -3.76
C GLN A 377 -3.44 8.51 -4.93
N ARG A 378 -4.39 8.34 -5.86
CA ARG A 378 -4.18 7.57 -7.10
C ARG A 378 -2.99 8.09 -7.89
N LEU A 379 -2.85 9.42 -8.03
CA LEU A 379 -1.73 10.02 -8.74
C LEU A 379 -0.39 9.78 -8.03
N ILE A 380 -0.37 9.92 -6.70
CA ILE A 380 0.82 9.65 -5.87
C ILE A 380 1.27 8.19 -6.07
N PHE A 381 0.38 7.22 -5.88
CA PHE A 381 0.73 5.81 -6.04
C PHE A 381 1.04 5.44 -7.49
N ALA A 382 0.39 6.05 -8.48
CA ALA A 382 0.76 5.89 -9.88
C ALA A 382 2.22 6.31 -10.12
N LYS A 383 2.63 7.48 -9.62
CA LYS A 383 4.03 7.95 -9.69
C LYS A 383 4.99 6.95 -9.05
N HIS A 384 4.71 6.50 -7.82
CA HIS A 384 5.60 5.57 -7.10
C HIS A 384 5.66 4.18 -7.73
N LEU A 385 4.54 3.63 -8.21
CA LEU A 385 4.49 2.32 -8.83
C LEU A 385 5.17 2.31 -10.21
N LEU A 386 4.99 3.38 -11.01
CA LEU A 386 5.71 3.56 -12.28
C LEU A 386 7.23 3.66 -12.05
N ALA A 387 7.64 4.47 -11.07
CA ALA A 387 9.02 4.60 -10.65
C ALA A 387 9.62 3.26 -10.20
N ALA A 388 8.88 2.51 -9.37
CA ALA A 388 9.29 1.20 -8.89
C ALA A 388 9.52 0.22 -10.04
N SER A 389 8.63 0.18 -11.04
CA SER A 389 8.78 -0.69 -12.21
C SER A 389 10.05 -0.36 -13.02
N ILE A 390 10.32 0.93 -13.26
CA ILE A 390 11.53 1.37 -13.99
C ILE A 390 12.79 1.10 -13.18
N MET A 391 12.78 1.33 -11.85
CA MET A 391 13.92 1.06 -10.97
C MET A 391 14.21 -0.44 -10.80
N ALA A 392 13.18 -1.29 -10.88
CA ALA A 392 13.34 -2.73 -10.76
C ALA A 392 14.12 -3.34 -11.93
N ALA A 393 14.07 -2.77 -13.13
CA ALA A 393 14.83 -3.23 -14.30
C ALA A 393 16.37 -3.25 -14.05
N PRO A 394 17.05 -2.13 -13.75
CA PRO A 394 18.47 -2.15 -13.41
C PRO A 394 18.75 -2.93 -12.11
N GLY A 395 17.83 -2.97 -11.14
CA GLY A 395 17.94 -3.82 -9.95
C GLY A 395 18.02 -5.30 -10.28
N ALA A 396 17.15 -5.78 -11.18
CA ALA A 396 17.15 -7.15 -11.67
C ALA A 396 18.47 -7.49 -12.36
N VAL A 397 19.03 -6.55 -13.14
CA VAL A 397 20.35 -6.72 -13.76
C VAL A 397 21.42 -6.87 -12.70
N VAL A 398 21.48 -5.97 -11.70
CA VAL A 398 22.48 -6.02 -10.63
C VAL A 398 22.44 -7.38 -9.93
N VAL A 399 21.27 -7.79 -9.45
CA VAL A 399 21.14 -9.03 -8.68
C VAL A 399 21.45 -10.25 -9.55
N THR A 400 20.93 -10.29 -10.78
CA THR A 400 21.14 -11.44 -11.68
C THR A 400 22.60 -11.60 -12.06
N LYS A 401 23.29 -10.50 -12.40
CA LYS A 401 24.70 -10.56 -12.79
C LYS A 401 25.63 -10.83 -11.60
N ILE A 402 25.13 -10.74 -10.36
CA ILE A 402 25.78 -11.31 -9.18
C ILE A 402 25.46 -12.81 -9.03
N LEU A 403 24.18 -13.19 -9.08
CA LEU A 403 23.71 -14.57 -8.89
C LEU A 403 24.28 -15.52 -9.96
N TYR A 404 24.38 -15.07 -11.20
CA TYR A 404 24.94 -15.83 -12.30
C TYR A 404 25.68 -14.89 -13.27
N PRO A 405 26.96 -14.61 -13.01
CA PRO A 405 27.73 -13.66 -13.83
C PRO A 405 27.88 -14.13 -15.28
N GLN A 406 27.94 -13.14 -16.19
CA GLN A 406 28.19 -13.40 -17.61
C GLN A 406 29.67 -13.77 -17.82
N THR A 407 29.92 -15.00 -18.27
CA THR A 407 31.27 -15.48 -18.62
C THR A 407 31.43 -15.80 -20.11
N GLU A 408 30.30 -16.02 -20.78
CA GLU A 408 30.22 -16.31 -22.21
C GLU A 408 30.12 -14.99 -22.99
N GLU A 409 30.56 -14.99 -24.25
CA GLU A 409 30.43 -13.81 -25.12
C GLU A 409 28.96 -13.43 -25.31
N ILE A 410 28.70 -12.13 -25.46
CA ILE A 410 27.37 -11.57 -25.64
C ILE A 410 27.22 -10.97 -27.02
N ASP A 411 26.01 -11.06 -27.57
CA ASP A 411 25.64 -10.36 -28.79
C ASP A 411 24.88 -9.07 -28.43
N GLU A 412 25.45 -7.92 -28.75
CA GLU A 412 24.82 -6.62 -28.54
C GLU A 412 23.76 -6.27 -29.61
N THR A 413 23.56 -7.13 -30.64
CA THR A 413 22.55 -6.88 -31.67
C THR A 413 21.14 -6.87 -31.08
N MET A 414 20.40 -5.82 -31.41
CA MET A 414 19.04 -5.62 -30.97
C MET A 414 18.11 -5.70 -32.17
N GLU A 415 17.51 -6.86 -32.41
CA GLU A 415 16.36 -6.96 -33.31
C GLU A 415 15.12 -7.37 -32.52
N ILE A 416 14.02 -6.67 -32.75
CA ILE A 416 12.74 -7.02 -32.14
C ILE A 416 12.04 -7.96 -33.09
N SER A 417 11.48 -9.07 -32.57
CA SER A 417 10.66 -9.97 -33.38
C SER A 417 9.54 -9.18 -34.07
N LYS A 418 9.35 -9.42 -35.38
CA LYS A 418 8.25 -8.82 -36.15
C LYS A 418 6.92 -9.56 -35.94
N ASP A 419 6.91 -10.57 -35.08
CA ASP A 419 5.68 -11.28 -34.68
C ASP A 419 4.69 -10.26 -34.10
N ARG A 420 3.51 -10.16 -34.72
CA ARG A 420 2.44 -9.25 -34.29
C ARG A 420 1.46 -10.00 -33.42
N ILE A 421 0.96 -9.30 -32.39
CA ILE A 421 -0.24 -9.74 -31.67
C ILE A 421 -1.44 -9.32 -32.51
N GLY A 422 -2.11 -10.30 -33.13
CA GLY A 422 -3.26 -10.06 -34.00
C GLY A 422 -2.92 -9.66 -35.44
N SER A 423 -3.88 -9.91 -36.32
CA SER A 423 -3.83 -9.64 -37.76
C SER A 423 -4.21 -8.20 -38.13
N ASN A 424 -5.01 -7.54 -37.28
CA ASN A 424 -5.48 -6.17 -37.43
C ASN A 424 -5.79 -5.53 -36.06
N VAL A 425 -6.13 -4.24 -36.03
CA VAL A 425 -6.41 -3.48 -34.80
C VAL A 425 -7.52 -4.13 -33.96
N LEU A 426 -8.63 -4.54 -34.58
CA LEU A 426 -9.76 -5.14 -33.86
C LEU A 426 -9.41 -6.53 -33.32
N ASP A 427 -8.63 -7.29 -34.09
CA ASP A 427 -8.11 -8.59 -33.68
C ASP A 427 -7.13 -8.45 -32.50
N ALA A 428 -6.23 -7.47 -32.51
CA ALA A 428 -5.33 -7.17 -31.40
C ALA A 428 -6.09 -6.82 -30.11
N ILE A 429 -7.10 -5.95 -30.21
CA ILE A 429 -7.98 -5.60 -29.08
C ILE A 429 -8.71 -6.85 -28.59
N SER A 430 -9.32 -7.64 -29.49
CA SER A 430 -10.11 -8.83 -29.12
C SER A 430 -9.25 -9.89 -28.43
N ASN A 431 -8.04 -10.16 -28.92
CA ASN A 431 -7.10 -11.09 -28.29
C ASN A 431 -6.66 -10.56 -26.92
N GLY A 432 -6.31 -9.28 -26.82
CA GLY A 432 -5.92 -8.65 -25.55
C GLY A 432 -7.06 -8.66 -24.51
N THR A 433 -8.30 -8.45 -24.94
CA THR A 433 -9.49 -8.60 -24.07
C THR A 433 -9.66 -10.03 -23.58
N GLY A 434 -9.49 -11.03 -24.46
CA GLY A 434 -9.59 -12.44 -24.08
C GLY A 434 -8.50 -12.87 -23.09
N GLU A 435 -7.26 -12.41 -23.28
CA GLU A 435 -6.16 -12.61 -22.35
C GLU A 435 -6.41 -11.90 -21.02
N GLY A 436 -6.85 -10.64 -21.07
CA GLY A 436 -7.20 -9.84 -19.90
C GLY A 436 -8.32 -10.46 -19.08
N LEU A 437 -9.37 -10.99 -19.71
CA LEU A 437 -10.46 -11.68 -19.03
C LEU A 437 -9.96 -12.94 -18.31
N ARG A 438 -9.10 -13.74 -18.96
CA ARG A 438 -8.49 -14.91 -18.32
C ARG A 438 -7.62 -14.50 -17.14
N LEU A 439 -6.84 -13.43 -17.28
CA LEU A 439 -6.04 -12.88 -16.20
C LEU A 439 -6.91 -12.42 -15.03
N ALA A 440 -7.95 -11.62 -15.28
CA ALA A 440 -8.87 -11.13 -14.28
C ALA A 440 -9.59 -12.28 -13.54
N ALA A 441 -10.07 -13.29 -14.26
CA ALA A 441 -10.71 -14.47 -13.67
C ALA A 441 -9.72 -15.28 -12.81
N ASN A 442 -8.48 -15.44 -13.27
CA ASN A 442 -7.44 -16.10 -12.50
C ASN A 442 -7.11 -15.32 -11.22
N VAL A 443 -7.00 -14.00 -11.28
CA VAL A 443 -6.79 -13.14 -10.11
C VAL A 443 -7.94 -13.29 -9.11
N ALA A 444 -9.19 -13.20 -9.57
CA ALA A 444 -10.36 -13.36 -8.71
C ALA A 444 -10.40 -14.71 -7.99
N ALA A 445 -10.22 -15.80 -8.75
CA ALA A 445 -10.19 -17.16 -8.19
C ALA A 445 -9.02 -17.35 -7.22
N MET A 446 -7.85 -16.82 -7.57
CA MET A 446 -6.64 -16.89 -6.74
C MET A 446 -6.84 -16.17 -5.41
N LEU A 447 -7.37 -14.94 -5.42
CA LEU A 447 -7.62 -14.16 -4.21
C LEU A 447 -8.62 -14.88 -3.29
N LEU A 448 -9.74 -15.36 -3.84
CA LEU A 448 -10.73 -16.12 -3.08
C LEU A 448 -10.10 -17.35 -2.39
N VAL A 449 -9.33 -18.14 -3.15
CA VAL A 449 -8.71 -19.38 -2.64
C VAL A 449 -7.63 -19.07 -1.60
N PHE A 450 -6.75 -18.08 -1.84
CA PHE A 450 -5.68 -17.77 -0.90
C PHE A 450 -6.19 -17.15 0.39
N ILE A 451 -7.15 -16.22 0.34
CA ILE A 451 -7.77 -15.65 1.54
C ILE A 451 -8.42 -16.77 2.38
N ALA A 452 -9.13 -17.70 1.73
CA ALA A 452 -9.69 -18.87 2.41
C ALA A 452 -8.60 -19.77 3.02
N PHE A 453 -7.48 -19.99 2.32
CA PHE A 453 -6.36 -20.76 2.88
C PHE A 453 -5.65 -20.04 4.02
N ILE A 454 -5.51 -18.72 3.98
CA ILE A 454 -4.99 -17.92 5.10
C ILE A 454 -5.90 -18.10 6.31
N ALA A 455 -7.21 -17.94 6.15
CA ALA A 455 -8.18 -18.12 7.23
C ALA A 455 -8.13 -19.54 7.81
N MET A 456 -8.09 -20.56 6.95
CA MET A 456 -7.96 -21.96 7.37
C MET A 456 -6.64 -22.23 8.09
N PHE A 457 -5.52 -21.70 7.58
CA PHE A 457 -4.21 -21.84 8.22
C PHE A 457 -4.22 -21.18 9.59
N ASN A 458 -4.71 -19.93 9.69
CA ASN A 458 -4.83 -19.18 10.94
C ASN A 458 -5.69 -19.92 11.97
N PHE A 459 -6.79 -20.54 11.54
CA PHE A 459 -7.60 -21.37 12.42
C PHE A 459 -6.80 -22.56 12.99
N ILE A 460 -6.05 -23.27 12.13
CA ILE A 460 -5.24 -24.43 12.55
C ILE A 460 -4.10 -24.00 13.48
N VAL A 461 -3.35 -22.95 13.13
CA VAL A 461 -2.21 -22.52 13.95
C VAL A 461 -2.64 -21.78 15.20
N GLY A 462 -3.77 -21.08 15.18
CA GLY A 462 -4.39 -20.48 16.35
C GLY A 462 -4.73 -21.54 17.39
N TRP A 463 -5.34 -22.66 16.96
CA TRP A 463 -5.60 -23.82 17.82
C TRP A 463 -4.32 -24.44 18.41
N VAL A 464 -3.25 -24.53 17.62
CA VAL A 464 -1.93 -24.97 18.14
C VAL A 464 -1.39 -23.97 19.16
N GLY A 465 -1.57 -22.67 18.92
CA GLY A 465 -1.19 -21.59 19.81
C GLY A 465 -1.92 -21.64 21.15
N ASP A 466 -3.21 -22.01 21.15
CA ASP A 466 -3.98 -22.23 22.38
C ASP A 466 -3.46 -23.45 23.14
N TRP A 467 -3.27 -24.57 22.44
CA TRP A 467 -2.79 -25.81 23.06
C TRP A 467 -1.39 -25.67 23.68
N THR A 468 -0.54 -24.84 23.08
CA THR A 468 0.83 -24.60 23.53
C THR A 468 0.98 -23.43 24.51
N ASN A 469 -0.13 -22.75 24.88
CA ASN A 469 -0.13 -21.48 25.64
C ASN A 469 0.76 -20.39 25.00
N LEU A 470 0.90 -20.39 23.68
CA LEU A 470 1.63 -19.38 22.93
C LEU A 470 0.76 -18.14 22.66
N ASN A 471 -0.55 -18.27 22.48
CA ASN A 471 -1.41 -17.13 22.14
C ASN A 471 -1.35 -16.00 23.18
N PRO A 472 -1.45 -16.26 24.51
CA PRO A 472 -1.30 -15.21 25.51
C PRO A 472 0.08 -14.54 25.48
N ARG A 473 1.15 -15.32 25.24
CA ARG A 473 2.51 -14.79 25.12
C ARG A 473 2.70 -13.95 23.87
N ILE A 474 2.06 -14.32 22.77
CA ILE A 474 2.09 -13.56 21.53
C ILE A 474 1.37 -12.23 21.74
N ALA A 475 0.20 -12.23 22.37
CA ALA A 475 -0.51 -11.00 22.73
C ALA A 475 0.36 -10.08 23.61
N GLU A 476 1.04 -10.62 24.62
CA GLU A 476 1.94 -9.87 25.50
C GLU A 476 3.16 -9.32 24.75
N ILE A 477 3.89 -10.14 23.98
CA ILE A 477 5.11 -9.73 23.28
C ILE A 477 4.82 -8.73 22.15
N THR A 478 3.61 -8.78 21.60
CA THR A 478 3.19 -7.92 20.49
C THR A 478 2.40 -6.70 20.95
N ASN A 479 2.24 -6.47 22.26
CA ASN A 479 1.40 -5.42 22.85
C ASN A 479 -0.01 -5.40 22.21
N GLY A 480 -0.62 -6.58 22.06
CA GLY A 480 -1.97 -6.72 21.49
C GLY A 480 -2.05 -6.67 19.96
N GLN A 481 -0.97 -6.34 19.23
CA GLN A 481 -0.96 -6.31 17.76
C GLN A 481 -1.37 -7.67 17.14
N TYR A 482 -1.02 -8.78 17.80
CA TYR A 482 -1.49 -10.11 17.45
C TYR A 482 -2.05 -10.82 18.68
N GLN A 483 -3.34 -11.15 18.65
CA GLN A 483 -3.99 -11.88 19.75
C GLN A 483 -3.71 -13.39 19.73
N GLN A 484 -3.34 -13.93 18.58
CA GLN A 484 -3.12 -15.36 18.37
C GLN A 484 -2.02 -15.64 17.34
N LEU A 485 -1.47 -16.85 17.39
CA LEU A 485 -0.59 -17.36 16.36
C LEU A 485 -1.32 -17.36 15.01
N SER A 486 -0.74 -16.68 14.03
CA SER A 486 -1.29 -16.53 12.69
C SER A 486 -0.19 -16.59 11.64
N LEU A 487 -0.56 -16.81 10.38
CA LEU A 487 0.37 -16.73 9.25
C LEU A 487 1.01 -15.34 9.19
N GLN A 488 0.22 -14.29 9.42
CA GLN A 488 0.66 -12.90 9.44
C GLN A 488 1.74 -12.68 10.48
N PHE A 489 1.54 -13.18 11.72
CA PHE A 489 2.53 -13.12 12.78
C PHE A 489 3.83 -13.84 12.37
N ILE A 490 3.72 -15.07 11.87
CA ILE A 490 4.88 -15.88 11.46
C ILE A 490 5.69 -15.15 10.38
N LEU A 491 5.02 -14.64 9.34
CA LEU A 491 5.68 -13.95 8.24
C LEU A 491 6.28 -12.62 8.68
N GLY A 492 5.52 -11.84 9.46
CA GLY A 492 5.96 -10.56 10.01
C GLY A 492 7.27 -10.68 10.78
N TYR A 493 7.32 -11.60 11.75
CA TYR A 493 8.52 -11.79 12.57
C TYR A 493 9.65 -12.51 11.83
N THR A 494 9.35 -13.35 10.83
CA THR A 494 10.39 -14.00 10.00
C THR A 494 11.14 -12.97 9.15
N PHE A 495 10.44 -12.01 8.57
CA PHE A 495 11.03 -11.01 7.67
C PHE A 495 11.33 -9.67 8.36
N ALA A 496 10.90 -9.44 9.60
CA ALA A 496 11.23 -8.23 10.37
C ALA A 496 12.74 -7.89 10.40
N PRO A 497 13.69 -8.84 10.55
CA PRO A 497 15.11 -8.51 10.53
C PRO A 497 15.56 -7.90 9.20
N ILE A 498 15.07 -8.40 8.06
CA ILE A 498 15.43 -7.83 6.76
C ILE A 498 14.74 -6.49 6.52
N MET A 499 13.51 -6.29 7.02
CA MET A 499 12.82 -4.99 6.97
C MET A 499 13.57 -3.93 7.77
N TRP A 500 14.04 -4.31 8.95
CA TRP A 500 14.88 -3.44 9.75
C TRP A 500 16.18 -3.09 9.02
N LEU A 501 16.80 -4.03 8.32
CA LEU A 501 18.05 -3.76 7.58
C LEU A 501 17.87 -2.79 6.41
N ILE A 502 16.75 -2.87 5.68
CA ILE A 502 16.51 -2.02 4.51
C ILE A 502 16.02 -0.61 4.87
N GLY A 503 15.82 -0.30 6.16
CA GLY A 503 15.52 1.06 6.63
C GLY A 503 14.05 1.35 6.93
N VAL A 504 13.20 0.33 7.07
CA VAL A 504 11.80 0.49 7.53
C VAL A 504 11.77 1.02 8.97
N SER A 505 10.78 1.86 9.29
CA SER A 505 10.61 2.37 10.65
C SER A 505 10.43 1.23 11.66
N LEU A 506 10.97 1.39 12.87
CA LEU A 506 11.01 0.31 13.87
C LEU A 506 9.61 -0.26 14.22
N PRO A 507 8.57 0.56 14.42
CA PRO A 507 7.21 0.05 14.69
C PRO A 507 6.61 -0.73 13.51
N ASP A 508 7.06 -0.43 12.29
CA ASP A 508 6.45 -0.96 11.06
C ASP A 508 7.14 -2.22 10.54
N ILE A 509 8.28 -2.65 11.11
CA ILE A 509 9.10 -3.73 10.54
C ILE A 509 8.35 -5.06 10.44
N THR A 510 7.44 -5.34 11.38
CA THR A 510 6.64 -6.56 11.40
C THR A 510 5.52 -6.50 10.37
N LEU A 511 4.90 -5.34 10.18
CA LEU A 511 3.89 -5.09 9.16
C LEU A 511 4.47 -5.22 7.76
N VAL A 512 5.58 -4.53 7.47
CA VAL A 512 6.22 -4.64 6.14
C VAL A 512 6.81 -6.04 5.95
N GLY A 513 7.25 -6.71 7.02
CA GLY A 513 7.73 -8.09 6.97
C GLY A 513 6.63 -9.08 6.58
N ARG A 514 5.41 -8.87 7.11
CA ARG A 514 4.22 -9.63 6.74
C ARG A 514 3.94 -9.48 5.25
N LEU A 515 3.95 -8.24 4.75
CA LEU A 515 3.69 -7.94 3.34
C LEU A 515 4.69 -8.62 2.40
N LEU A 516 5.99 -8.65 2.76
CA LEU A 516 6.99 -9.39 2.01
C LEU A 516 6.69 -10.90 1.97
N GLY A 517 6.33 -11.47 3.12
CA GLY A 517 6.00 -12.89 3.21
C GLY A 517 4.76 -13.26 2.41
N GLU A 518 3.70 -12.45 2.49
CA GLU A 518 2.47 -12.62 1.71
C GLU A 518 2.79 -12.59 0.22
N LYS A 519 3.60 -11.63 -0.23
CA LYS A 519 4.09 -11.57 -1.61
C LYS A 519 4.79 -12.86 -2.04
N ILE A 520 5.76 -13.34 -1.27
CA ILE A 520 6.60 -14.48 -1.69
C ILE A 520 5.81 -15.79 -1.73
N ILE A 521 5.02 -16.05 -0.68
CA ILE A 521 4.29 -17.33 -0.52
C ILE A 521 3.05 -17.37 -1.39
N MET A 522 2.33 -16.24 -1.48
CA MET A 522 1.11 -16.12 -2.27
C MET A 522 1.45 -15.32 -3.52
N THR A 523 1.07 -14.05 -3.57
CA THR A 523 1.33 -13.13 -4.67
C THR A 523 1.41 -11.69 -4.18
N GLU A 524 2.02 -10.83 -4.98
CA GLU A 524 2.03 -9.40 -4.77
C GLU A 524 0.62 -8.79 -4.76
N PHE A 525 -0.35 -9.40 -5.44
CA PHE A 525 -1.76 -9.01 -5.34
C PHE A 525 -2.28 -9.07 -3.91
N ILE A 526 -2.07 -10.20 -3.21
CA ILE A 526 -2.45 -10.34 -1.81
C ILE A 526 -1.69 -9.32 -0.96
N GLY A 527 -0.39 -9.15 -1.21
CA GLY A 527 0.42 -8.14 -0.52
C GLY A 527 -0.11 -6.71 -0.68
N TYR A 528 -0.57 -6.32 -1.88
CA TYR A 528 -1.15 -4.98 -2.08
C TYR A 528 -2.53 -4.81 -1.43
N VAL A 529 -3.36 -5.87 -1.43
CA VAL A 529 -4.63 -5.84 -0.69
C VAL A 529 -4.37 -5.65 0.80
N SER A 530 -3.48 -6.43 1.40
CA SER A 530 -3.12 -6.26 2.81
C SER A 530 -2.42 -4.93 3.10
N LEU A 531 -1.64 -4.37 2.17
CA LEU A 531 -1.10 -3.02 2.33
C LEU A 531 -2.20 -1.96 2.31
N ALA A 532 -3.20 -2.09 1.42
CA ALA A 532 -4.33 -1.19 1.37
C ALA A 532 -5.17 -1.24 2.66
N GLU A 533 -5.49 -2.45 3.14
CA GLU A 533 -6.19 -2.66 4.43
C GLU A 533 -5.42 -2.04 5.60
N LEU A 534 -4.10 -2.30 5.70
CA LEU A 534 -3.28 -1.74 6.77
C LEU A 534 -3.16 -0.21 6.69
N LYS A 535 -3.15 0.35 5.48
CA LYS A 535 -3.17 1.81 5.26
C LYS A 535 -4.51 2.40 5.68
N GLU A 536 -5.63 1.78 5.31
CA GLU A 536 -6.97 2.22 5.68
C GLU A 536 -7.19 2.20 7.19
N LEU A 537 -6.63 1.19 7.87
CA LEU A 537 -6.62 1.07 9.33
C LEU A 537 -5.59 1.99 10.02
N ASN A 538 -4.86 2.84 9.28
CA ASN A 538 -3.76 3.67 9.81
C ASN A 538 -2.74 2.89 10.66
N ALA A 539 -2.48 1.62 10.31
CA ALA A 539 -1.64 0.73 11.11
C ALA A 539 -0.14 1.08 11.06
N PHE A 540 0.29 1.91 10.11
CA PHE A 540 1.69 2.31 9.96
C PHE A 540 2.00 3.57 10.77
N ALA A 541 3.06 3.50 11.57
CA ALA A 541 3.55 4.64 12.34
C ALA A 541 4.27 5.67 11.45
N ASP A 542 4.90 5.22 10.35
CA ASP A 542 5.64 6.10 9.44
C ASP A 542 5.10 5.97 7.99
N PRO A 543 4.59 7.06 7.38
CA PRO A 543 4.15 7.07 5.98
C PRO A 543 5.23 6.61 4.98
N LYS A 544 6.52 6.80 5.32
CA LYS A 544 7.65 6.27 4.55
C LYS A 544 7.56 4.75 4.38
N SER A 545 7.11 4.03 5.40
CA SER A 545 6.97 2.56 5.37
C SER A 545 5.95 2.12 4.33
N ILE A 546 4.87 2.88 4.11
CA ILE A 546 3.87 2.62 3.07
C ILE A 546 4.51 2.74 1.68
N ILE A 547 5.30 3.81 1.45
CA ILE A 547 6.01 4.00 0.18
C ILE A 547 7.07 2.91 -0.02
N MET A 548 7.86 2.57 1.00
CA MET A 548 8.84 1.49 0.92
C MET A 548 8.17 0.14 0.62
N ALA A 549 7.05 -0.17 1.28
CA ALA A 549 6.25 -1.37 1.01
C ALA A 549 5.74 -1.39 -0.44
N THR A 550 5.33 -0.25 -0.99
CA THR A 550 4.90 -0.10 -2.38
C THR A 550 6.02 -0.52 -3.36
N TYR A 551 7.26 -0.06 -3.14
CA TYR A 551 8.40 -0.44 -3.98
C TYR A 551 8.82 -1.91 -3.78
N MET A 552 8.74 -2.40 -2.55
CA MET A 552 9.06 -3.79 -2.22
C MET A 552 8.06 -4.76 -2.86
N LEU A 553 6.77 -4.43 -2.84
CA LEU A 553 5.70 -5.24 -3.41
C LEU A 553 5.69 -5.21 -4.94
N CYS A 554 6.16 -4.13 -5.55
CA CYS A 554 6.31 -4.03 -7.01
C CYS A 554 7.21 -5.16 -7.56
N GLY A 555 6.59 -6.12 -8.25
CA GLY A 555 7.26 -7.25 -8.88
C GLY A 555 6.55 -8.58 -8.66
N PHE A 556 6.53 -9.44 -9.69
CA PHE A 556 5.94 -10.78 -9.66
C PHE A 556 6.75 -11.87 -8.92
N ALA A 557 7.68 -11.50 -8.05
CA ALA A 557 8.54 -12.46 -7.35
C ALA A 557 7.76 -13.25 -6.27
N ASN A 558 7.21 -14.40 -6.68
CA ASN A 558 6.52 -15.36 -5.83
C ASN A 558 6.67 -16.81 -6.36
N PHE A 559 6.28 -17.82 -5.58
CA PHE A 559 6.40 -19.23 -6.01
C PHE A 559 5.54 -19.57 -7.23
N ALA A 560 4.36 -18.97 -7.38
CA ALA A 560 3.47 -19.22 -8.52
C ALA A 560 4.11 -18.74 -9.85
N SER A 561 4.84 -17.63 -9.81
CA SER A 561 5.56 -17.07 -10.96
C SER A 561 6.62 -18.00 -11.53
N ILE A 562 7.22 -18.88 -10.73
CA ILE A 562 8.11 -19.92 -11.24
C ILE A 562 7.37 -20.82 -12.23
N GLY A 563 6.17 -21.28 -11.86
CA GLY A 563 5.32 -22.09 -12.73
C GLY A 563 4.88 -21.34 -13.99
N ILE A 564 4.48 -20.07 -13.84
CA ILE A 564 4.07 -19.19 -14.94
C ILE A 564 5.20 -19.02 -15.96
N GLN A 565 6.44 -18.77 -15.50
CA GLN A 565 7.58 -18.59 -16.41
C GLN A 565 8.02 -19.89 -17.08
N ILE A 566 8.02 -21.02 -16.36
CA ILE A 566 8.33 -22.33 -16.96
C ILE A 566 7.31 -22.67 -18.05
N GLY A 567 6.02 -22.36 -17.83
CA GLY A 567 4.96 -22.55 -18.82
C GLY A 567 5.07 -21.58 -20.00
N GLY A 568 5.13 -20.28 -19.71
CA GLY A 568 5.15 -19.22 -20.71
C GLY A 568 6.42 -19.22 -21.54
N ILE A 569 7.58 -19.00 -20.91
CA ILE A 569 8.87 -18.98 -21.62
C ILE A 569 9.18 -20.36 -22.21
N GLY A 570 8.84 -21.44 -21.49
CA GLY A 570 9.04 -22.80 -21.99
C GLY A 570 8.19 -23.16 -23.21
N SER A 571 7.05 -22.49 -23.42
CA SER A 571 6.27 -22.64 -24.66
C SER A 571 6.93 -21.95 -25.87
N LEU A 572 7.68 -20.86 -25.61
CA LEU A 572 8.43 -20.11 -26.62
C LEU A 572 9.74 -20.80 -26.99
N ALA A 573 10.42 -21.41 -26.01
CA ALA A 573 11.67 -22.15 -26.19
C ALA A 573 11.63 -23.52 -25.46
N PRO A 574 10.98 -24.54 -26.06
CA PRO A 574 10.81 -25.86 -25.43
C PRO A 574 12.14 -26.53 -25.02
N THR A 575 13.21 -26.28 -25.78
CA THR A 575 14.56 -26.80 -25.51
C THR A 575 15.18 -26.26 -24.22
N ARG A 576 14.69 -25.12 -23.71
CA ARG A 576 15.19 -24.46 -22.50
C ARG A 576 14.38 -24.77 -21.24
N ARG A 577 13.27 -25.52 -21.35
CA ARG A 577 12.35 -25.77 -20.22
C ARG A 577 13.02 -26.36 -18.97
N VAL A 578 13.99 -27.26 -19.14
CA VAL A 578 14.76 -27.84 -18.02
C VAL A 578 15.59 -26.77 -17.32
N LEU A 579 16.24 -25.89 -18.09
CA LEU A 579 17.04 -24.79 -17.54
C LEU A 579 16.16 -23.81 -16.75
N LEU A 580 15.00 -23.44 -17.30
CA LEU A 580 14.03 -22.56 -16.62
C LEU A 580 13.63 -23.14 -15.25
N SER A 581 13.34 -24.45 -15.20
CA SER A 581 13.00 -25.12 -13.95
C SER A 581 14.14 -25.11 -12.93
N GLN A 582 15.39 -25.31 -13.37
CA GLN A 582 16.57 -25.23 -12.50
C GLN A 582 16.82 -23.81 -11.96
N PHE A 583 16.42 -22.78 -12.71
CA PHE A 583 16.62 -21.39 -12.35
C PHE A 583 15.48 -20.75 -11.57
N GLY A 584 14.29 -21.36 -11.53
CA GLY A 584 13.10 -20.82 -10.86
C GLY A 584 13.38 -20.21 -9.48
N MET A 585 14.01 -20.95 -8.56
CA MET A 585 14.33 -20.45 -7.22
C MET A 585 15.35 -19.31 -7.21
N ARG A 586 16.32 -19.32 -8.13
CA ARG A 586 17.30 -18.24 -8.25
C ARG A 586 16.68 -16.98 -8.84
N ALA A 587 15.78 -17.11 -9.81
CA ALA A 587 15.03 -16.00 -10.38
C ALA A 587 14.11 -15.36 -9.34
N LEU A 588 13.44 -16.19 -8.51
CA LEU A 588 12.60 -15.72 -7.40
C LEU A 588 13.41 -14.91 -6.38
N LEU A 589 14.56 -15.44 -5.94
CA LEU A 589 15.48 -14.71 -5.07
C LEU A 589 15.94 -13.40 -5.74
N GLY A 590 16.27 -13.47 -7.03
CA GLY A 590 16.70 -12.33 -7.83
C GLY A 590 15.67 -11.20 -7.86
N GLY A 591 14.42 -11.53 -8.18
CA GLY A 591 13.33 -10.56 -8.26
C GLY A 591 12.97 -9.97 -6.90
N THR A 592 13.01 -10.80 -5.85
CA THR A 592 12.76 -10.36 -4.47
C THR A 592 13.82 -9.34 -4.03
N LEU A 593 15.10 -9.66 -4.23
CA LEU A 593 16.20 -8.75 -3.88
C LEU A 593 16.16 -7.46 -4.70
N ALA A 594 15.78 -7.52 -5.99
CA ALA A 594 15.64 -6.33 -6.82
C ALA A 594 14.59 -5.36 -6.26
N GLY A 595 13.42 -5.86 -5.85
CA GLY A 595 12.39 -5.05 -5.18
C GLY A 595 12.86 -4.47 -3.85
N LEU A 596 13.53 -5.28 -3.02
CA LEU A 596 14.11 -4.83 -1.74
C LEU A 596 15.19 -3.75 -1.94
N MET A 597 16.02 -3.85 -2.98
CA MET A 597 17.01 -2.83 -3.32
C MET A 597 16.36 -1.50 -3.69
N SER A 598 15.29 -1.53 -4.51
CA SER A 598 14.52 -0.34 -4.84
C SER A 598 13.91 0.31 -3.59
N ALA A 599 13.28 -0.49 -2.73
CA ALA A 599 12.71 -0.01 -1.46
C ALA A 599 13.78 0.58 -0.53
N THR A 600 14.95 -0.03 -0.43
CA THR A 600 16.09 0.47 0.36
C THR A 600 16.55 1.83 -0.14
N ILE A 601 16.68 2.01 -1.46
CA ILE A 601 17.12 3.27 -2.06
C ILE A 601 16.10 4.38 -1.80
N VAL A 602 14.82 4.10 -1.97
CA VAL A 602 13.75 5.06 -1.65
C VAL A 602 13.76 5.40 -0.16
N GLY A 603 13.88 4.39 0.71
CA GLY A 603 13.97 4.58 2.15
C GLY A 603 15.18 5.42 2.60
N MET A 604 16.28 5.44 1.84
CA MET A 604 17.42 6.33 2.11
C MET A 604 17.15 7.79 1.73
N ILE A 605 16.30 8.03 0.73
CA ILE A 605 16.04 9.38 0.19
C ILE A 605 14.87 10.05 0.91
N LEU A 606 13.89 9.26 1.35
CA LEU A 606 12.75 9.71 2.14
C LEU A 606 13.03 9.74 3.65
N GLY A 607 14.28 9.57 4.09
CA GLY A 607 14.63 9.42 5.51
C GLY A 607 15.76 10.33 5.93
#